data_AF-A0A075JMW5-F1
#
_entry.id   AF-A0A075JMW5-F1
#
_cell.length_a   1.000
_cell.length_b   1.000
_cell.length_c   1.000
_cell.angle_alpha   90.00
_cell.angle_beta   90.00
_cell.angle_gamma   90.00
#
_symmetry.space_group_name_H-M   'P 1'
#
loop_
_entity.id
_entity.type
_entity.pdbx_description
1 polymer ?
#
loop_
_entity_poly.entity_id
_entity_poly.type
_entity_poly.pdbx_seq_one_letter_code
_entity_poly.pdbx_strand_id
1 'polypeptide(L)'
;MLTRMKKMLKKQKGFTLVELLAVIAILAIIVAIAVPTIGNVISKSKDDADEANKELIENAARLADVNGELVNNTITVSELHSKGYLEEIPTNPKNEEEVYSGSVTKDTGKMTYESGFTPKTK
;
A
#
# COMPACT_ATOMS: atom_id res chain seq x y z
N MET A 1 -36.90 54.01 2.36
CA MET A 1 -35.95 52.94 2.74
C MET A 1 -35.86 51.79 1.72
N LEU A 2 -36.97 51.36 1.11
CA LEU A 2 -37.04 50.24 0.13
C LEU A 2 -36.10 50.34 -1.09
N THR A 3 -35.76 51.55 -1.54
CA THR A 3 -34.93 51.76 -2.74
C THR A 3 -33.46 51.40 -2.53
N ARG A 4 -32.95 51.45 -1.29
CA ARG A 4 -31.56 51.07 -0.98
C ARG A 4 -31.36 49.55 -0.98
N MET A 5 -32.35 48.77 -0.54
CA MET A 5 -32.30 47.30 -0.54
C MET A 5 -32.28 46.72 -1.96
N LYS A 6 -33.08 47.27 -2.90
CA LYS A 6 -33.04 46.87 -4.33
C LYS A 6 -31.69 47.10 -5.02
N LYS A 7 -30.92 48.10 -4.57
CA LYS A 7 -29.60 48.44 -5.15
C LYS A 7 -28.48 47.52 -4.64
N MET A 8 -28.68 46.90 -3.48
CA MET A 8 -27.73 45.96 -2.87
C MET A 8 -27.80 44.57 -3.53
N LEU A 9 -29.00 44.12 -3.93
CA LEU A 9 -29.22 42.85 -4.64
C LEU A 9 -28.67 42.86 -6.08
N LYS A 10 -28.63 44.03 -6.75
CA LYS A 10 -28.05 44.19 -8.10
C LYS A 10 -26.52 44.28 -8.14
N LYS A 11 -25.84 44.24 -6.99
CA LYS A 11 -24.37 44.34 -6.88
C LYS A 11 -23.65 42.99 -6.75
N GLN A 12 -24.33 41.88 -6.96
CA GLN A 12 -23.69 40.57 -7.10
C GLN A 12 -23.02 40.52 -8.49
N LYS A 13 -21.77 40.99 -8.60
CA LYS A 13 -20.93 40.69 -9.75
C LYS A 13 -20.60 39.19 -9.69
N GLY A 14 -21.49 38.38 -10.26
CA GLY A 14 -21.31 36.93 -10.36
C GLY A 14 -20.08 36.59 -11.20
N PHE A 15 -19.43 35.49 -10.81
CA PHE A 15 -18.35 34.84 -11.55
C PHE A 15 -18.74 34.66 -13.01
N THR A 16 -17.85 35.01 -13.95
CA THR A 16 -18.10 34.80 -15.37
C THR A 16 -17.81 33.35 -15.75
N LEU A 17 -18.52 32.82 -16.76
CA LEU A 17 -18.24 31.47 -17.27
C LEU A 17 -16.80 31.33 -17.79
N VAL A 18 -16.22 32.42 -18.29
CA VAL A 18 -14.84 32.47 -18.79
C VAL A 18 -13.83 32.27 -17.66
N GLU A 19 -14.04 32.88 -16.50
CA GLU A 19 -13.19 32.67 -15.32
C GLU A 19 -13.26 31.22 -14.84
N LEU A 20 -14.45 30.61 -14.84
CA LEU A 20 -14.60 29.21 -14.47
C LEU A 20 -13.90 28.28 -15.47
N LEU A 21 -14.01 28.59 -16.77
CA LEU A 21 -13.36 27.85 -17.85
C LEU A 21 -11.83 27.87 -17.75
N ALA A 22 -11.24 29.03 -17.42
CA ALA A 22 -9.80 29.15 -17.25
C ALA A 22 -9.29 28.30 -16.07
N VAL A 23 -10.05 28.24 -14.96
CA VAL A 23 -9.68 27.42 -13.78
C VAL A 23 -9.69 25.94 -14.11
N ILE A 24 -10.74 25.43 -14.75
CA ILE A 24 -10.81 24.00 -15.09
C ILE A 24 -9.74 23.59 -16.11
N ALA A 25 -9.35 24.49 -17.02
CA ALA A 25 -8.26 24.22 -17.96
C ALA A 25 -6.92 24.03 -17.25
N ILE A 26 -6.61 24.88 -16.26
CA ILE A 26 -5.39 24.74 -15.44
C ILE A 26 -5.46 23.47 -14.59
N LEU A 27 -6.60 23.17 -13.96
CA LEU A 27 -6.78 21.94 -13.19
C LEU A 27 -6.61 20.68 -14.05
N ALA A 28 -7.09 20.68 -15.29
CA ALA A 28 -6.91 19.55 -16.20
C ALA A 28 -5.43 19.26 -16.48
N ILE A 29 -4.62 20.31 -16.70
CA ILE A 29 -3.18 20.17 -16.93
C ILE A 29 -2.48 19.61 -15.67
N ILE A 30 -2.85 20.10 -14.48
CA ILE A 30 -2.29 19.60 -13.21
C ILE A 30 -2.64 18.13 -13.01
N VAL A 31 -3.92 17.76 -13.19
CA VAL A 31 -4.41 16.38 -13.01
C VAL A 31 -3.73 15.43 -14.00
N ALA A 32 -3.52 15.85 -15.25
CA ALA A 32 -2.88 15.03 -16.27
C ALA A 32 -1.46 14.58 -15.87
N ILE A 33 -0.70 15.41 -15.15
CA ILE A 33 0.64 15.08 -14.65
C ILE A 33 0.56 14.40 -13.27
N ALA A 34 -0.29 14.90 -12.37
CA ALA A 34 -0.34 14.45 -10.99
C ALA A 34 -0.80 12.99 -10.85
N VAL A 35 -1.82 12.55 -11.61
CA VAL A 35 -2.37 11.19 -11.52
C VAL A 35 -1.33 10.10 -11.80
N PRO A 36 -0.59 10.09 -12.94
CA PRO A 36 0.41 9.06 -13.19
C PRO A 36 1.58 9.13 -12.19
N THR A 37 2.01 10.32 -11.77
CA THR A 37 3.08 10.47 -10.78
C THR A 37 2.69 9.87 -9.43
N ILE A 38 1.50 10.17 -8.93
CA ILE A 38 1.00 9.62 -7.65
C ILE A 38 0.82 8.10 -7.76
N GLY A 39 0.27 7.60 -8.88
CA GLY A 39 0.13 6.17 -9.13
C GLY A 39 1.47 5.43 -9.06
N ASN A 40 2.52 5.97 -9.67
CA ASN A 40 3.86 5.38 -9.64
C ASN A 40 4.46 5.38 -8.22
N VAL A 41 4.29 6.47 -7.47
CA VAL A 41 4.75 6.55 -6.07
C VAL A 41 4.05 5.50 -5.22
N ILE A 42 2.74 5.36 -5.33
CA ILE A 42 1.97 4.35 -4.59
C ILE A 42 2.42 2.94 -4.98
N SER A 43 2.59 2.64 -6.27
CA SER A 43 3.09 1.34 -6.73
C SER A 43 4.46 1.04 -6.13
N LYS A 44 5.37 2.00 -6.15
CA LYS A 44 6.71 1.84 -5.60
C LYS A 44 6.68 1.62 -4.09
N SER A 45 5.85 2.36 -3.36
CA SER A 45 5.66 2.14 -1.92
C SER A 45 5.09 0.75 -1.61
N LYS A 46 4.20 0.22 -2.45
CA LYS A 46 3.68 -1.15 -2.31
C LYS A 46 4.75 -2.21 -2.58
N ASP A 47 5.61 -1.99 -3.58
CA ASP A 47 6.74 -2.89 -3.86
C ASP A 47 7.78 -2.86 -2.73
N ASP A 48 8.09 -1.68 -2.20
CA ASP A 48 9.03 -1.52 -1.10
C ASP A 48 8.49 -2.16 0.20
N ALA A 49 7.18 -2.03 0.46
CA ALA A 49 6.52 -2.71 1.57
C ALA A 49 6.49 -4.24 1.38
N ASP A 50 6.30 -4.74 0.16
CA ASP A 50 6.33 -6.17 -0.14
C ASP A 50 7.72 -6.77 0.13
N GLU A 51 8.78 -6.06 -0.28
CA GLU A 51 10.15 -6.48 -0.01
C GLU A 51 10.46 -6.48 1.49
N ALA A 52 10.05 -5.44 2.22
CA ALA A 52 10.23 -5.37 3.67
C ALA A 52 9.50 -6.51 4.41
N ASN A 53 8.29 -6.87 3.96
CA ASN A 53 7.54 -7.98 4.54
C ASN A 53 8.23 -9.33 4.27
N LYS A 54 8.79 -9.55 3.08
CA LYS A 54 9.57 -10.75 2.78
C LYS A 54 10.82 -10.83 3.65
N GLU A 55 11.56 -9.73 3.78
CA GLU A 55 12.75 -9.66 4.63
C GLU A 55 12.40 -9.99 6.09
N LEU A 56 11.27 -9.48 6.58
CA LEU A 56 10.76 -9.78 7.91
C LEU A 56 10.48 -11.28 8.10
N ILE A 57 9.82 -11.92 7.13
CA ILE A 57 9.55 -13.36 7.13
C ILE A 57 10.85 -14.18 7.04
N GLU A 58 11.78 -13.78 6.19
CA GLU A 58 13.09 -14.42 6.05
C GLU A 58 13.92 -14.32 7.33
N ASN A 59 13.89 -13.17 8.00
CA ASN A 59 14.54 -12.98 9.29
C ASN A 59 13.92 -13.87 10.37
N ALA A 60 12.58 -13.97 10.43
CA ALA A 60 11.89 -14.92 11.30
C ALA A 60 12.33 -16.36 11.04
N ALA A 61 12.48 -16.75 9.76
CA ALA A 61 13.00 -18.07 9.40
C ALA A 61 14.47 -18.27 9.79
N ARG A 62 15.32 -17.23 9.73
CA ARG A 62 16.71 -17.29 10.26
C ARG A 62 16.72 -17.58 11.77
N LEU A 63 15.83 -16.97 12.53
CA LEU A 63 15.69 -17.24 13.96
C LEU A 63 15.23 -18.69 14.21
N ALA A 64 14.26 -19.18 13.44
CA ALA A 64 13.79 -20.57 13.52
C ALA A 64 14.87 -21.59 13.15
N ASP A 65 15.73 -21.26 12.17
CA ASP A 65 16.88 -22.09 11.75
C ASP A 65 17.96 -22.18 12.83
N VAL A 66 18.25 -21.08 13.54
CA VAL A 66 19.16 -21.11 14.70
C VAL A 66 18.64 -22.04 15.79
N ASN A 67 17.32 -22.16 15.93
CA ASN A 67 16.67 -23.06 16.87
C ASN A 67 16.47 -24.50 16.32
N GLY A 68 16.93 -24.78 15.10
CA GLY A 68 16.90 -26.11 14.50
C GLY A 68 15.52 -26.56 14.02
N GLU A 69 14.63 -25.62 13.73
CA GLU A 69 13.22 -25.92 13.47
C GLU A 69 12.82 -26.02 12.00
N LEU A 70 13.78 -25.92 11.09
CA LEU A 70 13.52 -26.13 9.66
C LEU A 70 13.31 -27.62 9.38
N VAL A 71 12.27 -27.93 8.60
CA VAL A 71 12.01 -29.28 8.09
C VAL A 71 12.42 -29.31 6.63
N ASN A 72 13.36 -30.18 6.25
CA ASN A 72 13.91 -30.23 4.89
C ASN A 72 14.45 -28.89 4.38
N ASN A 73 15.07 -28.10 5.28
CA ASN A 73 15.56 -26.75 4.96
C ASN A 73 14.46 -25.73 4.64
N THR A 74 13.21 -26.02 4.97
CA THR A 74 12.06 -25.17 4.69
C THR A 74 11.23 -24.96 5.97
N ILE A 75 10.55 -23.80 6.05
CA ILE A 75 9.55 -23.51 7.07
C ILE A 75 8.43 -22.65 6.48
N THR A 76 7.19 -22.93 6.84
CA THR A 76 6.03 -22.15 6.35
C THR A 76 5.78 -20.90 7.20
N VAL A 77 5.16 -19.88 6.61
CA VAL A 77 4.77 -18.66 7.35
C VAL A 77 3.82 -18.98 8.51
N SER A 78 2.91 -19.93 8.32
CA SER A 78 2.01 -20.42 9.38
C SER A 78 2.77 -21.05 10.55
N GLU A 79 3.84 -21.79 10.28
CA GLU A 79 4.71 -22.36 11.32
C GLU A 79 5.49 -21.27 12.06
N LEU A 80 6.02 -20.27 11.34
CA LEU A 80 6.71 -19.14 11.95
C LEU A 80 5.80 -18.38 12.93
N HIS A 81 4.54 -18.16 12.54
CA HIS A 81 3.56 -17.51 13.42
C HIS A 81 3.19 -18.39 14.62
N SER A 82 2.80 -19.64 14.39
CA SER A 82 2.39 -20.56 15.47
C SER A 82 3.48 -20.85 16.50
N LYS A 83 4.75 -20.82 16.07
CA LYS A 83 5.90 -21.01 16.96
C LYS A 83 6.45 -19.71 17.56
N GLY A 84 5.84 -18.57 17.24
CA GLY A 84 6.15 -17.28 17.87
C GLY A 84 7.37 -16.54 17.31
N TYR A 85 7.90 -16.94 16.14
CA TYR A 85 8.93 -16.18 15.43
C TYR A 85 8.37 -14.98 14.68
N LEU A 86 7.06 -15.00 14.44
CA LEU A 86 6.31 -13.97 13.76
C LEU A 86 5.07 -13.63 14.58
N GLU A 87 4.92 -12.38 15.02
CA GLU A 87 3.79 -11.97 15.87
C GLU A 87 2.47 -11.90 15.09
N GLU A 88 2.52 -11.34 13.89
CA GLU A 88 1.38 -11.25 12.98
C GLU A 88 1.86 -11.55 11.57
N ILE A 89 1.04 -12.29 10.82
CA ILE A 89 1.29 -12.52 9.40
C ILE A 89 1.04 -11.22 8.64
N PRO A 90 2.02 -10.66 7.91
CA PRO A 90 1.84 -9.41 7.18
C PRO A 90 0.69 -9.49 6.18
N THR A 91 0.05 -8.34 5.91
CA THR A 91 -0.95 -8.21 4.85
C THR A 91 -0.27 -7.82 3.54
N ASN A 92 -0.77 -8.32 2.41
CA ASN A 92 -0.22 -8.02 1.08
C ASN A 92 -0.47 -6.53 0.72
N PRO A 93 0.57 -5.71 0.49
CA PRO A 93 0.41 -4.29 0.14
C PRO A 93 -0.31 -4.06 -1.20
N LYS A 94 -0.33 -5.06 -2.08
CA LYS A 94 -0.99 -5.02 -3.39
C LYS A 94 -2.46 -5.41 -3.32
N ASN A 95 -2.83 -6.31 -2.39
CA ASN A 95 -4.18 -6.75 -2.14
C ASN A 95 -4.45 -6.89 -0.64
N GLU A 96 -5.17 -5.93 -0.06
CA GLU A 96 -5.43 -5.87 1.40
C GLU A 96 -6.30 -7.03 1.92
N GLU A 97 -6.93 -7.80 1.02
CA GLU A 97 -7.72 -8.98 1.35
C GLU A 97 -6.87 -10.25 1.50
N GLU A 98 -5.55 -10.17 1.28
CA GLU A 98 -4.62 -11.29 1.32
C GLU A 98 -3.52 -11.10 2.38
N VAL A 99 -3.06 -12.22 2.94
CA VAL A 99 -1.90 -12.29 3.84
C VAL A 99 -0.86 -13.26 3.29
N TYR A 100 0.39 -13.12 3.72
CA TYR A 100 1.49 -14.01 3.29
C TYR A 100 1.27 -15.42 3.80
N SER A 101 1.47 -16.43 2.96
CA SER A 101 1.18 -17.83 3.29
C SER A 101 2.19 -18.81 2.71
N GLY A 102 3.27 -18.31 2.10
CA GLY A 102 4.29 -19.12 1.46
C GLY A 102 5.21 -19.84 2.45
N SER A 103 6.37 -20.21 1.96
CA SER A 103 7.42 -20.87 2.74
C SER A 103 8.75 -20.21 2.52
N VAL A 104 9.61 -20.25 3.52
CA VAL A 104 11.01 -19.85 3.39
C VAL A 104 11.84 -21.10 3.21
N THR A 105 12.62 -21.14 2.13
CA THR A 105 13.59 -22.19 1.87
C THR A 105 14.99 -21.64 2.11
N LYS A 106 15.81 -22.42 2.81
CA LYS A 106 17.24 -22.17 2.97
C LYS A 106 17.97 -22.83 1.80
N ASP A 107 18.89 -22.11 1.18
CA ASP A 107 19.88 -22.66 0.26
C ASP A 107 21.24 -22.03 0.56
N THR A 108 22.25 -22.87 0.82
CA THR A 108 23.63 -22.43 1.11
C THR A 108 23.77 -21.25 2.12
N GLY A 109 22.87 -21.16 3.11
CA GLY A 109 22.88 -20.11 4.15
C GLY A 109 22.06 -18.85 3.82
N LYS A 110 21.50 -18.77 2.62
CA LYS A 110 20.53 -17.76 2.22
C LYS A 110 19.11 -18.27 2.48
N MET A 111 18.33 -17.48 3.21
CA MET A 111 16.88 -17.66 3.29
C MET A 111 16.24 -16.98 2.09
N THR A 112 15.29 -17.65 1.44
CA THR A 112 14.52 -17.08 0.34
C THR A 112 13.05 -17.38 0.58
N TYR A 113 12.22 -16.34 0.64
CA TYR A 113 10.78 -16.52 0.67
C TYR A 113 10.24 -16.96 -0.70
N GLU A 114 9.58 -18.09 -0.74
CA GLU A 114 8.80 -18.58 -1.88
C GLU A 114 7.38 -18.03 -1.76
N SER A 115 6.97 -17.25 -2.76
CA SER A 115 5.72 -16.49 -2.74
C SER A 115 4.49 -17.37 -2.54
N GLY A 116 3.63 -16.97 -1.61
CA GLY A 116 2.29 -17.50 -1.43
C GLY A 116 1.41 -16.49 -0.71
N PHE A 117 0.14 -16.41 -1.09
CA PHE A 117 -0.85 -15.58 -0.43
C PHE A 117 -2.12 -16.39 -0.15
N THR A 118 -2.74 -16.16 0.98
CA THR A 118 -4.07 -16.69 1.32
C THR A 118 -5.01 -15.55 1.67
N PRO A 119 -6.33 -15.72 1.44
CA PRO A 119 -7.32 -14.75 1.90
C PRO A 119 -7.19 -14.50 3.40
N LYS A 120 -7.28 -13.24 3.79
CA LYS A 120 -7.31 -12.82 5.19
C LYS A 120 -8.61 -13.34 5.81
N THR A 121 -8.51 -14.33 6.70
CA THR A 121 -9.65 -14.74 7.52
C THR A 121 -10.07 -13.58 8.40
N LYS A 122 -11.33 -13.14 8.28
CA LYS A 122 -11.94 -12.11 9.12
C LYS A 122 -12.07 -12.56 10.57
#